data_AF-A0AAD2B1M7-F1
#
_entry.id   AF-A0AAD2B1M7-F1
#
_cell.length_a   1.000
_cell.length_b   1.000
_cell.length_c   1.000
_cell.angle_alpha   90.00
_cell.angle_beta   90.00
_cell.angle_gamma   90.00
#
_symmetry.space_group_name_H-M   'P 1'
#
loop_
_entity.id
_entity.type
_entity.pdbx_description
1 polymer ?
#
loop_
_entity_poly.entity_id
_entity_poly.type
_entity_poly.pdbx_seq_one_letter_code
_entity_poly.pdbx_strand_id
1 'polypeptide(L)'
;MPQPLQALQGHLLKHAGGDRVMTQVLSAVREHGLDAVLVAVQAALDSGRPSSDHVLNVLSRLKAPAQHRIVAATTLSLTEEPVADVNRYERLRAPENQHVQ
;
A
#
# COMPACT_ATOMS: atom_id res chain seq x y z
N MET A 1 -15.36 -18.36 2.39
CA MET A 1 -14.25 -17.38 2.46
C MET A 1 -14.83 -16.03 2.89
N PRO A 2 -14.17 -15.28 3.78
CA PRO A 2 -14.63 -13.94 4.20
C PRO A 2 -14.77 -12.97 3.03
N GLN A 3 -15.76 -12.06 3.11
CA GLN A 3 -16.06 -11.07 2.06
C GLN A 3 -14.86 -10.20 1.64
N PRO A 4 -14.04 -9.63 2.57
CA PRO A 4 -12.89 -8.79 2.17
C PRO A 4 -11.86 -9.55 1.34
N LEU A 5 -11.65 -10.83 1.65
CA LEU A 5 -10.73 -11.68 0.90
C LEU A 5 -11.25 -12.04 -0.49
N GLN A 6 -12.57 -12.21 -0.65
CA GLN A 6 -13.19 -12.41 -1.97
C GLN A 6 -13.04 -11.16 -2.84
N ALA A 7 -13.28 -9.97 -2.26
CA ALA A 7 -13.10 -8.71 -2.97
C ALA A 7 -11.64 -8.51 -3.42
N LEU A 8 -10.69 -8.77 -2.53
CA LEU A 8 -9.26 -8.72 -2.86
C LEU A 8 -8.90 -9.72 -3.97
N GLN A 9 -9.36 -10.97 -3.86
CA GLN A 9 -9.12 -11.99 -4.88
C GLN A 9 -9.63 -11.54 -6.26
N GLY A 10 -10.85 -10.99 -6.32
CA GLY A 10 -11.43 -10.46 -7.56
C GLY A 10 -10.63 -9.30 -8.15
N HIS A 11 -9.97 -8.48 -7.33
CA HIS A 11 -9.06 -7.43 -7.79
C HIS A 11 -7.73 -8.00 -8.32
N LEU A 12 -7.14 -8.95 -7.59
CA LEU A 12 -5.84 -9.51 -7.90
C LEU A 12 -5.85 -10.37 -9.16
N LEU A 13 -6.86 -11.23 -9.33
CA LEU A 13 -6.94 -12.15 -10.48
C LEU A 13 -7.11 -11.44 -11.83
N LYS A 14 -7.41 -10.14 -11.84
CA LYS A 14 -7.41 -9.31 -13.06
C LYS A 14 -6.00 -9.00 -13.59
N HIS A 15 -4.96 -9.28 -12.80
CA HIS A 15 -3.58 -8.97 -13.11
C HIS A 15 -2.73 -10.25 -13.14
N ALA A 16 -1.74 -10.30 -14.03
CA ALA A 16 -0.81 -11.42 -14.11
C ALA A 16 -0.05 -11.60 -12.78
N GLY A 17 -0.03 -12.82 -12.23
CA GLY A 17 0.59 -13.12 -10.94
C GLY A 17 -0.28 -12.85 -9.70
N GLY A 18 -1.55 -12.44 -9.89
CA GLY A 18 -2.49 -12.19 -8.79
C GLY A 18 -2.80 -13.43 -7.92
N ASP A 19 -2.68 -14.62 -8.49
CA ASP A 19 -2.77 -15.91 -7.80
C ASP A 19 -1.64 -16.11 -6.78
N ARG A 20 -0.40 -15.78 -7.16
CA ARG A 20 0.77 -15.83 -6.25
C ARG A 20 0.62 -14.83 -5.12
N VAL A 21 0.15 -13.63 -5.45
CA VAL A 21 -0.14 -12.58 -4.46
C VAL A 21 -1.21 -13.05 -3.47
N MET A 22 -2.31 -13.62 -3.97
CA MET A 22 -3.37 -14.14 -3.11
C MET A 22 -2.85 -15.25 -2.19
N THR A 23 -1.97 -16.12 -2.70
CA THR A 23 -1.34 -17.19 -1.92
C THR A 23 -0.49 -16.64 -0.77
N GLN A 24 0.26 -15.55 -1.00
CA GLN A 24 1.04 -14.89 0.05
C GLN A 24 0.14 -14.32 1.15
N VAL A 25 -0.95 -13.64 0.78
CA VAL A 25 -1.93 -13.09 1.74
C VAL A 25 -2.58 -14.20 2.56
N LEU A 26 -2.98 -15.31 1.93
CA LEU A 26 -3.55 -16.46 2.64
C LEU A 26 -2.53 -17.15 3.56
N SER A 27 -1.26 -17.19 3.15
CA SER A 27 -0.18 -17.75 3.98
C SER A 27 0.07 -16.91 5.24
N ALA A 28 -0.09 -15.58 5.15
CA ALA A 28 0.06 -14.67 6.29
C ALA A 28 -1.00 -14.91 7.39
N VAL A 29 -2.15 -15.52 7.07
CA VAL A 29 -3.17 -15.87 8.09
C VAL A 29 -2.60 -16.78 9.17
N ARG A 30 -1.68 -17.70 8.81
CA ARG A 30 -1.02 -18.58 9.79
C ARG A 30 -0.20 -17.79 10.81
N GLU A 31 0.46 -16.72 10.37
CA GLU A 31 1.42 -15.98 11.20
C GLU A 31 0.80 -14.77 11.90
N HIS A 32 -0.28 -14.20 11.36
CA HIS A 32 -0.92 -12.99 11.86
C HIS A 32 -2.31 -13.22 12.46
N GLY A 33 -2.91 -14.39 12.23
CA GLY A 33 -4.32 -14.64 12.53
C GLY A 33 -5.24 -14.03 11.47
N LEU A 34 -6.49 -14.51 11.44
CA LEU A 34 -7.45 -14.11 10.42
C LEU A 34 -7.88 -12.65 10.55
N ASP A 35 -8.19 -12.20 11.77
CA ASP A 35 -8.71 -10.85 12.00
C ASP A 35 -7.73 -9.75 11.57
N ALA A 36 -6.44 -9.89 11.91
CA ALA A 36 -5.41 -8.94 11.49
C ALA A 36 -5.29 -8.86 9.96
N VAL A 37 -5.40 -10.01 9.28
CA VAL A 37 -5.42 -10.06 7.81
C VAL A 37 -6.66 -9.39 7.24
N LEU A 38 -7.85 -9.61 7.83
CA LEU A 38 -9.07 -8.94 7.36
C LEU A 38 -8.99 -7.42 7.49
N VAL A 39 -8.46 -6.91 8.61
CA VAL A 39 -8.23 -5.47 8.81
C VAL A 39 -7.26 -4.91 7.77
N ALA A 40 -6.14 -5.61 7.54
CA ALA A 40 -5.15 -5.17 6.55
C ALA A 40 -5.70 -5.17 5.12
N VAL A 41 -6.49 -6.18 4.77
CA VAL A 41 -7.13 -6.29 3.46
C VAL A 41 -8.18 -5.20 3.28
N GLN A 42 -8.97 -4.89 4.31
CA GLN A 42 -9.93 -3.80 4.24
C GLN A 42 -9.22 -2.45 4.02
N ALA A 43 -8.18 -2.16 4.80
CA ALA A 43 -7.37 -0.94 4.62
C ALA A 43 -6.76 -0.85 3.21
N ALA A 44 -6.33 -1.99 2.64
CA ALA A 44 -5.82 -2.05 1.28
C ALA A 44 -6.90 -1.75 0.23
N LEU A 45 -8.12 -2.28 0.41
CA LEU A 45 -9.25 -2.03 -0.47
C LEU A 45 -9.69 -0.55 -0.40
N ASP A 46 -9.73 0.03 0.80
CA ASP A 46 -10.13 1.42 1.04
C ASP A 46 -9.15 2.42 0.37
N SER A 47 -7.90 2.01 0.13
CA SER A 47 -6.93 2.82 -0.62
C SER A 47 -7.20 2.91 -2.14
N GLY A 48 -8.14 2.12 -2.66
CA GLY A 48 -8.54 2.11 -4.07
C GLY A 48 -7.58 1.41 -5.04
N ARG A 49 -6.36 1.03 -4.60
CA ARG A 49 -5.38 0.28 -5.40
C ARG A 49 -4.78 -0.90 -4.59
N PRO A 50 -5.59 -1.92 -4.26
CA PRO A 50 -5.13 -3.06 -3.48
C PRO A 50 -4.05 -3.86 -4.22
N SER A 51 -2.92 -4.13 -3.55
CA SER A 51 -1.82 -4.97 -4.05
C SER A 51 -1.25 -5.88 -2.93
N SER A 52 -0.47 -6.91 -3.29
CA SER A 52 0.30 -7.73 -2.32
C SER A 52 1.09 -6.85 -1.38
N ASP A 53 1.90 -5.97 -1.96
CA ASP A 53 2.83 -5.14 -1.21
C ASP A 53 2.08 -4.22 -0.26
N HIS A 54 0.92 -3.69 -0.67
CA HIS A 54 0.10 -2.87 0.20
C HIS A 54 -0.45 -3.69 1.37
N VAL A 55 -1.03 -4.86 1.11
CA VAL A 55 -1.57 -5.73 2.18
C VAL A 55 -0.48 -6.18 3.15
N LEU A 56 0.67 -6.61 2.63
CA LEU A 56 1.83 -7.00 3.44
C LEU A 56 2.40 -5.81 4.23
N ASN A 57 2.47 -4.62 3.62
CA ASN A 57 2.94 -3.42 4.30
C ASN A 57 2.02 -3.04 5.47
N VAL A 58 0.70 -3.11 5.28
CA VAL A 58 -0.26 -2.86 6.36
C VAL A 58 -0.11 -3.90 7.47
N LEU A 59 0.02 -5.19 7.13
CA LEU A 59 0.29 -6.26 8.11
C LEU A 59 1.59 -6.03 8.90
N SER A 60 2.66 -5.62 8.22
CA SER A 60 3.93 -5.27 8.88
C SER A 60 3.77 -4.08 9.82
N ARG A 61 2.99 -3.06 9.44
CA ARG A 61 2.73 -1.88 10.28
C ARG A 61 1.87 -2.21 11.50
N LEU A 62 0.88 -3.10 11.37
CA LEU A 62 0.04 -3.54 12.49
C LEU A 62 0.84 -4.32 13.55
N LYS A 63 1.86 -5.07 13.14
CA LYS A 63 2.77 -5.79 14.05
C LYS A 63 3.94 -4.94 14.56
N ALA A 64 4.24 -3.82 13.92
CA ALA A 64 5.33 -2.97 14.37
C ALA A 64 5.02 -2.48 15.79
N PRO A 65 6.01 -2.45 16.70
CA PRO A 65 5.81 -1.80 17.99
C PRO A 65 5.30 -0.39 17.73
N ALA A 66 4.36 0.08 18.56
CA ALA A 66 3.78 1.41 18.43
C ALA A 66 4.91 2.40 18.15
N GLN A 67 4.92 2.95 16.94
CA GLN A 67 5.98 3.85 16.53
C GLN A 67 5.88 5.04 17.46
N HIS A 68 6.85 5.18 18.37
CA HIS A 68 7.05 6.45 19.04
C HIS A 68 7.21 7.46 17.92
N ARG A 69 6.29 8.41 17.81
CA ARG A 69 6.46 9.54 16.92
C ARG A 69 7.77 10.19 17.34
N ILE A 70 8.83 9.95 16.58
CA ILE A 70 10.11 10.62 16.80
C ILE A 70 9.86 12.05 16.34
N VAL A 71 9.43 12.89 17.29
CA VAL A 71 9.50 14.33 17.11
C VAL A 71 10.99 14.63 17.19
N ALA A 72 11.63 14.78 16.03
CA ALA A 72 13.01 15.23 15.98
C ALA A 72 13.06 16.61 16.66
N ALA A 73 13.68 16.68 17.83
CA ALA A 73 13.97 17.95 18.47
C ALA A 73 15.06 18.64 17.65
N THR A 74 14.64 19.49 16.72
CA THR A 74 15.55 20.30 15.90
C THR A 74 15.32 21.77 16.20
N THR A 75 16.39 22.55 16.19
CA THR A 75 16.34 24.02 16.28
C THR A 75 16.05 24.67 14.93
N LEU A 76 16.03 23.88 13.84
CA LEU A 76 15.74 24.35 12.49
C LEU A 76 14.24 24.63 12.36
N SER A 77 13.92 25.89 12.09
CA SER A 77 12.56 26.30 11.70
C SER A 77 12.43 26.23 10.19
N LEU A 78 11.34 25.64 9.69
CA LEU A 78 11.01 25.65 8.27
C LEU A 78 10.73 27.09 7.83
N THR A 79 11.46 27.59 6.83
CA THR A 79 11.17 28.88 6.19
C THR A 79 9.92 28.80 5.31
N GLU A 80 9.67 27.62 4.73
CA GLU A 80 8.52 27.34 3.88
C GLU A 80 7.95 25.96 4.25
N GLU A 81 6.64 25.88 4.45
CA GLU A 81 5.98 24.62 4.81
C GLU A 81 5.85 23.73 3.56
N PRO A 82 6.13 22.42 3.65
CA PRO A 82 6.00 21.53 2.51
C PRO A 82 4.54 21.48 2.02
N VAL A 83 4.33 21.95 0.79
CA VAL A 83 3.05 21.80 0.10
C VAL A 83 2.98 20.40 -0.50
N ALA A 84 1.89 19.69 -0.22
CA ALA A 84 1.59 18.39 -0.82
C ALA A 84 1.14 18.55 -2.28
N ASP A 85 2.05 18.95 -3.17
CA ASP A 85 1.78 19.18 -4.60
C ASP A 85 2.17 17.98 -5.47
N VAL A 86 1.18 17.13 -5.76
CA VAL A 86 1.33 15.99 -6.69
C VAL A 86 1.50 16.41 -8.15
N ASN A 87 1.13 17.64 -8.53
CA ASN A 87 1.26 18.12 -9.92
C ASN A 87 2.72 18.22 -10.34
N ARG A 88 3.63 18.42 -9.39
CA ARG A 88 5.08 18.42 -9.65
C ARG A 88 5.54 17.14 -10.37
N TYR A 89 4.94 16.00 -10.03
CA TYR A 89 5.27 14.70 -10.64
C TYR A 89 4.43 14.41 -11.87
N GLU A 90 3.15 14.81 -11.89
CA GLU A 90 2.29 14.61 -13.06
C GLU A 90 2.85 15.30 -14.32
N ARG A 91 3.54 16.45 -14.16
CA ARG A 91 4.23 17.13 -15.27
C ARG A 91 5.38 16.31 -15.89
N LEU A 92 5.99 15.40 -15.12
CA LEU A 92 7.04 14.49 -15.59
C LEU A 92 6.46 13.24 -16.27
N ARG A 93 5.15 13.03 -16.18
CA ARG A 93 4.46 11.84 -16.69
C ARG A 93 3.94 12.00 -18.13
N ALA A 94 4.20 13.15 -18.77
CA ALA A 94 3.94 13.33 -20.19
C ALA A 94 4.77 12.34 -21.01
N PRO A 95 4.19 11.68 -22.03
CA PRO A 95 4.92 10.68 -22.80
C PRO A 95 6.05 11.35 -23.61
N GLU A 96 7.28 10.86 -23.47
CA GLU A 96 8.33 10.99 -24.47
C GLU A 96 7.93 10.20 -25.73
N ASN A 97 6.93 10.70 -26.46
CA ASN A 97 6.57 10.22 -27.80
C ASN A 97 7.00 11.28 -28.83
N GLN A 98 8.30 11.50 -28.96
CA GLN A 98 8.87 12.13 -30.17
C GLN A 98 10.37 11.86 -30.31
N HIS A 99 10.75 10.61 -30.58
CA HIS A 99 11.91 10.32 -31.41
C HIS A 99 11.56 9.15 -32.34
N VAL A 100 10.89 9.51 -33.45
CA VAL A 100 10.94 8.75 -34.70
C VAL A 100 12.01 9.42 -35.54
N GLN A 101 13.12 8.73 -35.77
CA GLN A 101 13.82 8.67 -37.05
C GLN A 101 14.41 7.27 -37.19
#